data_AF-A0A2X4UZ49-F1
#
_entry.id   AF-A0A2X4UZ49-F1
#
_cell.length_a   1.000
_cell.length_b   1.000
_cell.length_c   1.000
_cell.angle_alpha   90.00
_cell.angle_beta   90.00
_cell.angle_gamma   90.00
#
_symmetry.space_group_name_H-M   'P 1'
#
loop_
_entity.id
_entity.type
_entity.pdbx_description
1 polymer ?
#
loop_
_entity_poly.entity_id
_entity_poly.type
_entity_poly.pdbx_seq_one_letter_code
_entity_poly.pdbx_strand_id
1 'polypeptide(L)'
;MLKTVPAPGGRDPSAIKILPANQVYVGATHAEALAKKRYMDNLVHIESNIPNLSIRLGVDCSKFDPDKLLPDLPTTEQGQGNQREWVALARREKLTVRELAKRAAESGTGEMVGTPTEIADQMEAWLMEEACDGFIIVFHTVPDGYEDFTTLVVPELQRRGLMRTQYTGNTLRENIGLPRPISHLDK
;
A
#
# COMPACT_ATOMS: atom_id res chain seq x y z
N MET A 1 -12.16 -5.05 12.77
CA MET A 1 -11.00 -4.19 12.49
C MET A 1 -9.78 -4.78 13.18
N LEU A 2 -8.56 -4.59 12.69
CA LEU A 2 -7.38 -5.22 13.31
C LEU A 2 -7.15 -4.80 14.77
N LYS A 3 -7.56 -3.60 15.17
CA LYS A 3 -7.49 -3.12 16.55
C LYS A 3 -8.47 -3.79 17.52
N THR A 4 -9.49 -4.49 17.04
CA THR A 4 -10.45 -5.22 17.91
C THR A 4 -9.97 -6.64 18.25
N VAL A 5 -8.81 -7.06 17.71
CA VAL A 5 -8.23 -8.37 18.01
C VAL A 5 -7.47 -8.29 19.34
N PRO A 6 -7.75 -9.16 20.33
CA PRO A 6 -7.01 -9.18 21.59
C PRO A 6 -5.51 -9.33 21.33
N ALA A 7 -4.71 -8.51 22.00
CA ALA A 7 -3.26 -8.59 21.86
C ALA A 7 -2.75 -9.96 22.33
N PRO A 8 -1.84 -10.61 21.58
CA PRO A 8 -1.26 -11.88 21.98
C PRO A 8 -0.59 -11.78 23.36
N GLY A 9 -0.82 -12.78 24.22
CA GLY A 9 -0.12 -12.88 25.51
C GLY A 9 -0.57 -11.89 26.59
N GLY A 10 -1.80 -11.35 26.52
CA GLY A 10 -2.36 -10.49 27.57
C GLY A 10 -1.78 -9.08 27.62
N ARG A 11 -1.17 -8.62 26.52
CA ARG A 11 -0.63 -7.26 26.41
C ARG A 11 -1.76 -6.25 26.30
N ASP A 12 -1.50 -5.02 26.72
CA ASP A 12 -2.40 -3.90 26.41
C ASP A 12 -2.41 -3.70 24.87
N PRO A 13 -3.58 -3.72 24.21
CA PRO A 13 -3.69 -3.44 22.78
C PRO A 13 -3.08 -2.10 22.37
N SER A 14 -3.10 -1.09 23.24
CA SER A 14 -2.52 0.23 22.98
C SER A 14 -0.99 0.20 22.81
N ALA A 15 -0.34 -0.85 23.33
CA ALA A 15 1.10 -1.08 23.25
C ALA A 15 1.55 -1.72 21.93
N ILE A 16 0.62 -2.00 21.02
CA ILE A 16 0.89 -2.48 19.65
C ILE A 16 0.42 -1.41 18.68
N LYS A 17 1.35 -0.85 17.90
CA LYS A 17 1.03 0.14 16.87
C LYS A 17 0.84 -0.55 15.51
N ILE A 18 -0.28 -0.29 14.87
CA ILE A 18 -0.61 -0.79 13.53
C ILE A 18 -0.33 0.32 12.51
N LEU A 19 0.68 0.10 11.66
CA LEU A 19 1.15 1.08 10.69
C LEU A 19 1.10 0.48 9.27
N PRO A 20 -0.04 0.54 8.56
CA PRO A 20 -0.12 0.11 7.18
C PRO A 20 0.85 0.91 6.30
N ALA A 21 1.55 0.19 5.43
CA ALA A 21 2.39 0.80 4.42
C ALA A 21 1.53 1.33 3.26
N ASN A 22 1.75 2.59 2.90
CA ASN A 22 1.06 3.26 1.81
C ASN A 22 2.05 3.96 0.89
N GLN A 23 1.93 3.65 -0.41
CA GLN A 23 2.57 4.39 -1.49
C GLN A 23 1.79 5.66 -1.74
N VAL A 24 2.49 6.79 -1.84
CA VAL A 24 1.84 8.10 -1.98
C VAL A 24 2.31 8.80 -3.25
N TYR A 25 1.34 9.26 -4.04
CA TYR A 25 1.54 10.11 -5.21
C TYR A 25 0.79 11.41 -5.01
N VAL A 26 1.53 12.50 -4.81
CA VAL A 26 0.95 13.83 -4.55
C VAL A 26 1.09 14.71 -5.80
N GLY A 27 0.02 15.42 -6.13
CA GLY A 27 0.03 16.49 -7.14
C GLY A 27 -0.73 17.72 -6.63
N ALA A 28 -0.50 18.89 -7.23
CA ALA A 28 -1.33 20.06 -6.93
C ALA A 28 -2.77 19.84 -7.42
N THR A 29 -2.94 18.99 -8.44
CA THR A 29 -4.22 18.46 -8.87
C THR A 29 -4.23 16.93 -8.85
N HIS A 30 -5.43 16.34 -8.77
CA HIS A 30 -5.60 14.89 -8.89
C HIS A 30 -5.03 14.35 -10.21
N ALA A 31 -5.19 15.11 -11.31
CA ALA A 31 -4.69 14.71 -12.62
C ALA A 31 -3.16 14.62 -12.66
N GLU A 32 -2.45 15.52 -11.98
CA GLU A 32 -0.99 15.48 -11.84
C GLU A 32 -0.53 14.26 -11.01
N ALA A 33 -1.19 14.00 -9.88
CA ALA A 33 -0.89 12.84 -9.05
C ALA A 33 -1.05 11.53 -9.85
N LEU A 34 -2.15 11.41 -10.61
CA LEU A 34 -2.40 10.27 -11.47
C LEU A 34 -1.40 10.17 -12.63
N ALA A 35 -0.96 11.31 -13.19
CA ALA A 35 0.09 11.32 -14.20
C ALA A 35 1.43 10.80 -13.66
N LYS A 36 1.82 11.21 -12.44
CA LYS A 36 3.01 10.68 -11.75
C LYS A 36 2.92 9.17 -11.55
N LYS A 37 1.77 8.67 -11.07
CA LYS A 37 1.54 7.22 -10.94
C LYS A 37 1.69 6.49 -12.28
N ARG A 38 0.98 6.95 -13.32
CA ARG A 38 1.04 6.34 -14.65
C ARG A 38 2.44 6.33 -15.23
N TYR A 39 3.22 7.38 -14.98
CA TYR A 39 4.61 7.43 -15.40
C TYR A 39 5.43 6.32 -14.73
N MET A 40 5.37 6.19 -13.39
CA MET A 40 6.10 5.12 -12.67
C MET A 40 5.66 3.73 -13.09
N ASP A 41 4.36 3.53 -13.19
CA ASP A 41 3.73 2.31 -13.68
C ASP A 41 4.24 1.87 -15.06
N ASN A 42 4.56 2.83 -15.95
CA ASN A 42 5.05 2.57 -17.30
C ASN A 42 6.56 2.25 -17.35
N LEU A 43 7.30 2.53 -16.27
CA LEU A 43 8.73 2.17 -16.17
C LEU A 43 8.93 0.71 -15.79
N VAL A 44 7.89 0.02 -15.32
CA VAL A 44 7.99 -1.38 -14.92
C VAL A 44 8.05 -2.27 -16.16
N HIS A 45 9.18 -2.96 -16.33
CA HIS A 45 9.32 -3.97 -17.38
C HIS A 45 8.35 -5.12 -17.13
N ILE A 46 7.61 -5.49 -18.17
CA ILE A 46 6.61 -6.57 -18.08
C ILE A 46 7.22 -7.89 -17.59
N GLU A 47 8.47 -8.18 -17.97
CA GLU A 47 9.21 -9.37 -17.55
C GLU A 47 9.33 -9.49 -16.02
N SER A 48 9.33 -8.36 -15.30
CA SER A 48 9.33 -8.33 -13.84
C SER A 48 7.96 -8.69 -13.24
N ASN A 49 6.88 -8.53 -14.00
CA ASN A 49 5.50 -8.73 -13.55
C ASN A 49 4.95 -10.12 -13.92
N ILE A 50 5.43 -10.70 -15.02
CA ILE A 50 5.01 -12.04 -15.50
C ILE A 50 5.14 -13.13 -14.44
N PRO A 51 6.21 -13.21 -13.62
CA PRO A 51 6.30 -14.23 -12.57
C PRO A 51 5.16 -14.16 -11.56
N ASN A 52 4.74 -12.96 -11.15
CA ASN A 52 3.60 -12.78 -10.23
C ASN A 52 2.30 -13.27 -10.87
N LEU A 53 2.09 -12.97 -12.16
CA LEU A 53 0.94 -13.46 -12.90
C LEU A 53 0.95 -14.99 -13.03
N SER A 54 2.10 -15.59 -13.32
CA SER A 54 2.27 -17.04 -13.43
C SER A 54 1.92 -17.76 -12.12
N ILE A 55 2.32 -17.19 -10.98
CA ILE A 55 1.95 -17.71 -9.65
C ILE A 55 0.44 -17.63 -9.45
N ARG A 56 -0.19 -16.49 -9.78
CA ARG A 56 -1.64 -16.30 -9.60
C ARG A 56 -2.47 -17.24 -10.48
N LEU A 57 -2.01 -17.50 -11.71
CA LEU A 57 -2.70 -18.35 -12.69
C LEU A 57 -2.27 -19.83 -12.66
N GLY A 58 -1.19 -20.18 -11.96
CA GLY A 58 -0.68 -21.56 -11.92
C GLY A 58 -0.10 -22.06 -13.26
N VAL A 59 0.17 -21.16 -14.21
CA VAL A 59 0.71 -21.48 -15.53
C VAL A 59 1.81 -20.49 -15.91
N ASP A 60 2.77 -20.94 -16.72
CA ASP A 60 3.85 -20.09 -17.21
C ASP A 60 3.32 -19.06 -18.23
N CYS A 61 3.12 -17.82 -17.76
CA CYS A 61 2.59 -16.72 -18.56
C CYS A 61 3.62 -16.06 -19.47
N SER A 62 4.91 -16.43 -19.37
CA SER A 62 5.95 -15.88 -20.26
C SER A 62 5.77 -16.30 -21.73
N LYS A 63 4.95 -17.32 -21.97
CA LYS A 63 4.63 -17.88 -23.28
C LYS A 63 3.49 -17.13 -24.00
N PHE A 64 2.82 -16.20 -23.31
CA PHE A 64 1.69 -15.48 -23.87
C PHE A 64 2.13 -14.16 -24.49
N ASP A 65 1.40 -13.74 -25.53
CA ASP A 65 1.58 -12.44 -26.16
C ASP A 65 1.11 -11.34 -25.18
N PRO A 66 2.01 -10.43 -24.76
CA PRO A 66 1.70 -9.44 -23.73
C PRO A 66 0.61 -8.46 -24.15
N ASP A 67 0.44 -8.21 -25.44
CA ASP A 67 -0.48 -7.20 -25.98
C ASP A 67 -1.81 -7.83 -26.46
N LYS A 68 -2.00 -9.13 -26.18
CA LYS A 68 -3.26 -9.85 -26.41
C LYS A 68 -3.97 -10.17 -25.10
N LEU A 69 -5.25 -10.48 -25.22
CA LEU A 69 -6.06 -10.99 -24.11
C LEU A 69 -5.51 -12.35 -23.64
N LEU A 70 -5.73 -12.66 -22.36
CA LEU A 70 -5.38 -13.95 -21.78
C LEU A 70 -6.08 -15.10 -22.55
N PRO A 71 -5.34 -16.11 -23.03
CA PRO A 71 -5.94 -17.27 -23.69
C PRO A 71 -6.71 -18.14 -22.70
N ASP A 72 -7.50 -19.08 -23.21
CA ASP A 72 -8.15 -20.07 -22.36
C ASP A 72 -7.10 -20.96 -21.70
N LEU A 73 -7.20 -21.07 -20.37
CA LEU A 73 -6.25 -21.83 -19.56
C LEU A 73 -6.77 -23.25 -19.29
N PRO A 74 -5.88 -24.25 -19.22
CA PRO A 74 -6.25 -25.59 -18.80
C PRO A 74 -6.70 -25.58 -17.34
N THR A 75 -7.74 -26.35 -17.04
CA THR A 75 -8.25 -26.53 -15.68
C THR A 75 -7.19 -27.24 -14.83
N THR A 76 -6.62 -26.56 -13.82
CA THR A 76 -5.67 -27.19 -12.88
C THR A 76 -6.37 -27.62 -11.60
N GLU A 77 -6.08 -28.83 -11.10
CA GLU A 77 -6.66 -29.34 -9.84
C GLU A 77 -6.16 -28.57 -8.60
N GLN A 78 -5.01 -27.90 -8.70
CA GLN A 78 -4.46 -26.99 -7.69
C GLN A 78 -4.74 -25.53 -8.10
N GLY A 79 -5.37 -24.75 -7.22
CA GLY A 79 -5.53 -23.28 -7.40
C GLY A 79 -6.85 -22.78 -8.00
N GLN A 80 -7.89 -23.62 -8.06
CA GLN A 80 -9.19 -23.31 -8.71
C GLN A 80 -9.82 -21.97 -8.30
N GLY A 81 -9.70 -21.52 -7.05
CA GLY A 81 -10.27 -20.23 -6.62
C GLY A 81 -9.55 -19.05 -7.26
N ASN A 82 -8.25 -18.95 -7.01
CA ASN A 82 -7.44 -17.80 -7.43
C ASN A 82 -7.35 -17.71 -8.96
N GLN A 83 -7.09 -18.82 -9.67
CA GLN A 83 -7.03 -18.80 -11.14
C GLN A 83 -8.36 -18.33 -11.76
N ARG A 84 -9.51 -18.83 -11.27
CA ARG A 84 -10.82 -18.44 -11.78
C ARG A 84 -11.11 -16.96 -11.58
N GLU A 85 -10.76 -16.40 -10.43
CA GLU A 85 -10.94 -14.97 -10.14
C GLU A 85 -10.12 -14.10 -11.09
N TRP A 86 -8.85 -14.45 -11.31
CA TRP A 86 -7.96 -13.72 -12.22
C TRP A 86 -8.39 -13.81 -13.68
N VAL A 87 -8.85 -15.00 -14.13
CA VAL A 87 -9.42 -15.17 -15.48
C VAL A 87 -10.73 -14.39 -15.63
N ALA A 88 -11.60 -14.41 -14.61
CA ALA A 88 -12.85 -13.65 -14.64
C ALA A 88 -12.61 -12.14 -14.66
N LEU A 89 -11.64 -11.64 -13.89
CA LEU A 89 -11.17 -10.26 -13.91
C LEU A 89 -10.70 -9.87 -15.31
N ALA A 90 -9.78 -10.64 -15.89
CA ALA A 90 -9.23 -10.39 -17.22
C ALA A 90 -10.33 -10.30 -18.29
N ARG A 91 -11.32 -11.19 -18.24
CA ARG A 91 -12.45 -11.20 -19.17
C ARG A 91 -13.41 -10.03 -18.96
N ARG A 92 -13.75 -9.73 -17.70
CA ARG A 92 -14.67 -8.63 -17.34
C ARG A 92 -14.12 -7.28 -17.78
N GLU A 93 -12.84 -7.05 -17.58
CA GLU A 93 -12.17 -5.77 -17.85
C GLU A 93 -11.44 -5.74 -19.20
N LYS A 94 -11.49 -6.84 -19.97
CA LYS A 94 -10.82 -7.00 -21.28
C LYS A 94 -9.33 -6.64 -21.23
N LEU A 95 -8.66 -7.12 -20.18
CA LEU A 95 -7.25 -6.84 -19.93
C LEU A 95 -6.36 -7.68 -20.83
N THR A 96 -5.35 -7.03 -21.41
CA THR A 96 -4.21 -7.70 -22.03
C THR A 96 -3.37 -8.43 -20.97
N VAL A 97 -2.53 -9.39 -21.39
CA VAL A 97 -1.60 -10.09 -20.49
C VAL A 97 -0.69 -9.08 -19.76
N ARG A 98 -0.27 -8.00 -20.42
CA ARG A 98 0.52 -6.91 -19.82
C ARG A 98 -0.22 -6.21 -18.69
N GLU A 99 -1.47 -5.81 -18.92
CA GLU A 99 -2.28 -5.10 -17.92
C GLU A 99 -2.62 -6.04 -16.75
N LEU A 100 -2.93 -7.30 -17.05
CA LEU A 100 -3.19 -8.32 -16.04
C LEU A 100 -1.93 -8.61 -15.21
N ALA A 101 -0.76 -8.68 -15.84
CA ALA A 101 0.52 -8.88 -15.16
C ALA A 101 0.87 -7.70 -14.26
N LYS A 102 0.63 -6.47 -14.72
CA LYS A 102 0.80 -5.27 -13.91
C LYS A 102 -0.07 -5.31 -12.66
N ARG A 103 -1.34 -5.66 -12.80
CA ARG A 103 -2.29 -5.87 -11.69
C ARG A 103 -1.87 -7.03 -10.77
N ALA A 104 -1.23 -8.05 -11.35
CA ALA A 104 -0.68 -9.18 -10.62
C ALA A 104 0.54 -8.79 -9.76
N ALA A 105 1.29 -7.78 -10.20
CA ALA A 105 2.49 -7.31 -9.55
C ALA A 105 2.24 -6.16 -8.55
N GLU A 106 1.07 -5.50 -8.61
CA GLU A 106 0.64 -4.57 -7.56
C GLU A 106 0.79 -5.25 -6.19
N SER A 107 1.74 -4.76 -5.41
CA SER A 107 1.99 -5.23 -4.06
C SER A 107 0.78 -4.84 -3.20
N GLY A 108 0.36 -5.68 -2.25
CA GLY A 108 -0.73 -5.39 -1.31
C GLY A 108 -0.47 -4.22 -0.34
N THR A 109 0.49 -3.36 -0.66
CA THR A 109 0.73 -2.06 -0.05
C THR A 109 -0.40 -1.13 -0.49
N GLY A 110 -0.97 -0.36 0.43
CA GLY A 110 -2.00 0.61 0.05
C GLY A 110 -1.43 1.67 -0.89
N GLU A 111 -2.29 2.26 -1.72
CA GLU A 111 -1.92 3.39 -2.59
C GLU A 111 -2.82 4.59 -2.26
N MET A 112 -2.22 5.77 -2.13
CA MET A 112 -2.92 7.04 -1.99
C MET A 112 -2.45 7.97 -3.11
N VAL A 113 -3.37 8.32 -4.01
CA VAL A 113 -3.10 9.13 -5.20
C VAL A 113 -4.04 10.32 -5.18
N GLY A 114 -3.50 11.53 -5.14
CA GLY A 114 -4.33 12.73 -5.21
C GLY A 114 -3.64 14.01 -4.77
N THR A 115 -4.47 15.00 -4.45
CA THR A 115 -4.09 16.27 -3.84
C THR A 115 -3.76 16.09 -2.36
N PRO A 116 -3.11 17.08 -1.73
CA PRO A 116 -2.79 17.01 -0.30
C PRO A 116 -4.04 16.85 0.58
N THR A 117 -5.13 17.53 0.22
CA THR A 117 -6.41 17.43 0.90
C THR A 117 -7.00 16.03 0.76
N GLU A 118 -7.05 15.46 -0.44
CA GLU A 118 -7.60 14.11 -0.67
C GLU A 118 -6.81 13.03 0.07
N ILE A 119 -5.48 13.18 0.17
CA ILE A 119 -4.63 12.24 0.91
C ILE A 119 -4.86 12.41 2.41
N ALA A 120 -4.89 13.65 2.91
CA ALA A 120 -5.17 13.92 4.32
C ALA A 120 -6.58 13.43 4.74
N ASP A 121 -7.59 13.59 3.87
CA ASP A 121 -8.95 13.07 4.09
C ASP A 121 -8.95 11.54 4.27
N GLN A 122 -8.22 10.83 3.41
CA GLN A 122 -8.09 9.37 3.51
C GLN A 122 -7.36 8.94 4.79
N MET A 123 -6.25 9.60 5.12
CA MET A 123 -5.49 9.32 6.33
C MET A 123 -6.32 9.61 7.58
N GLU A 124 -7.08 10.70 7.58
CA GLU A 124 -8.01 11.08 8.65
C GLU A 124 -9.10 10.02 8.84
N ALA A 125 -9.75 9.60 7.77
CA ALA A 125 -10.79 8.56 7.85
C ALA A 125 -10.26 7.27 8.49
N TRP A 126 -9.08 6.81 8.07
CA TRP A 126 -8.46 5.60 8.64
C TRP A 126 -8.08 5.75 10.11
N LEU A 127 -7.65 6.96 10.53
CA LEU A 127 -7.34 7.22 11.94
C LEU A 127 -8.61 7.31 12.79
N MET A 128 -9.65 8.00 12.31
CA MET A 128 -10.93 8.20 13.01
C MET A 128 -11.75 6.92 13.13
N GLU A 129 -11.69 6.06 12.11
CA GLU A 129 -12.31 4.74 12.13
C GLU A 129 -11.47 3.69 12.88
N GLU A 130 -10.41 4.11 13.57
CA GLU A 130 -9.50 3.22 14.32
C GLU A 130 -8.89 2.09 13.47
N ALA A 131 -8.75 2.30 12.16
CA ALA A 131 -8.16 1.32 11.25
C ALA A 131 -6.64 1.15 11.46
N CYS A 132 -5.95 2.21 11.90
CA CYS A 132 -4.51 2.23 12.17
C CYS A 132 -4.10 3.24 13.25
N ASP A 133 -2.82 3.24 13.65
CA ASP A 133 -2.22 4.23 14.58
C ASP A 133 -1.33 5.25 13.86
N GLY A 134 -1.19 5.11 12.54
CA GLY A 134 -0.29 5.89 11.72
C GLY A 134 0.05 5.12 10.44
N PHE A 135 1.05 5.61 9.70
CA PHE A 135 1.33 5.11 8.36
C PHE A 135 2.84 4.95 8.16
N ILE A 136 3.23 3.91 7.42
CA ILE A 136 4.55 3.82 6.82
C ILE A 136 4.43 4.40 5.41
N ILE A 137 5.07 5.53 5.15
CA ILE A 137 5.01 6.18 3.83
C ILE A 137 6.11 5.61 2.94
N VAL A 138 5.71 5.10 1.77
CA VAL A 138 6.60 4.52 0.77
C VAL A 138 6.64 5.46 -0.43
N PHE A 139 7.85 5.85 -0.85
CA PHE A 139 8.06 6.75 -1.98
C PHE A 139 8.63 5.99 -3.17
N HIS A 140 8.09 6.25 -4.37
CA HIS A 140 8.60 5.68 -5.62
C HIS A 140 9.83 6.42 -6.15
N THR A 141 9.96 7.69 -5.80
CA THR A 141 11.13 8.51 -6.12
C THR A 141 11.61 9.24 -4.89
N VAL A 142 12.93 9.30 -4.75
CA VAL A 142 13.62 10.09 -3.74
C VAL A 142 14.68 10.91 -4.48
N PRO A 143 14.74 12.25 -4.27
CA PRO A 143 14.04 13.00 -3.21
C PRO A 143 12.60 13.41 -3.55
N ASP A 144 12.20 13.46 -4.82
CA ASP A 144 10.98 14.15 -5.26
C ASP A 144 9.69 13.74 -4.52
N GLY A 145 9.39 12.44 -4.40
CA GLY A 145 8.18 11.99 -3.72
C GLY A 145 8.18 12.28 -2.21
N TYR A 146 9.35 12.25 -1.60
CA TYR A 146 9.54 12.65 -0.20
C TYR A 146 9.32 14.16 -0.02
N GLU A 147 9.88 14.97 -0.91
CA GLU A 147 9.72 16.43 -0.90
C GLU A 147 8.26 16.84 -1.14
N ASP A 148 7.59 16.23 -2.10
CA ASP A 148 6.16 16.42 -2.36
C ASP A 148 5.32 16.15 -1.11
N PHE A 149 5.54 15.01 -0.44
CA PHE A 149 4.78 14.64 0.75
C PHE A 149 5.05 15.58 1.92
N THR A 150 6.33 15.88 2.18
CA THR A 150 6.73 16.75 3.31
C THR A 150 6.37 18.21 3.10
N THR A 151 6.34 18.69 1.86
CA THR A 151 6.01 20.08 1.54
C THR A 151 4.51 20.30 1.41
N LEU A 152 3.76 19.31 0.90
CA LEU A 152 2.35 19.49 0.58
C LEU A 152 1.42 18.80 1.58
N VAL A 153 1.69 17.54 1.96
CA VAL A 153 0.78 16.73 2.80
C VAL A 153 1.02 16.96 4.29
N VAL A 154 2.28 17.00 4.73
CA VAL A 154 2.60 17.19 6.16
C VAL A 154 1.99 18.47 6.74
N PRO A 155 2.06 19.65 6.08
CA PRO A 155 1.42 20.86 6.60
C PRO A 155 -0.10 20.72 6.71
N GLU A 156 -0.75 20.02 5.78
CA GLU A 156 -2.19 19.77 5.83
C GLU A 156 -2.56 18.84 6.99
N LEU A 157 -1.79 17.77 7.22
CA LEU A 157 -1.98 16.89 8.38
C LEU A 157 -1.76 17.65 9.71
N GLN A 158 -0.76 18.53 9.78
CA GLN A 158 -0.51 19.37 10.95
C GLN A 158 -1.64 20.38 11.18
N ARG A 159 -2.16 21.01 10.12
CA ARG A 159 -3.30 21.93 10.18
C ARG A 159 -4.55 21.26 10.78
N ARG A 160 -4.73 19.96 10.52
CA ARG A 160 -5.83 19.14 11.06
C ARG A 160 -5.55 18.56 12.45
N GLY A 161 -4.35 18.74 12.99
CA GLY A 161 -3.94 18.13 14.25
C GLY A 161 -3.69 16.62 14.18
N LEU A 162 -3.57 16.05 12.98
CA LEU A 162 -3.32 14.62 12.75
C LEU A 162 -1.83 14.27 12.84
N MET A 163 -0.95 15.26 12.70
CA MET A 163 0.49 15.09 12.79
C MET A 163 1.09 16.11 13.75
N ARG A 164 2.08 15.66 14.53
CA ARG A 164 2.86 16.53 15.42
C ARG A 164 3.58 17.64 14.64
N THR A 165 3.70 18.81 15.25
CA THR A 165 4.50 19.94 14.73
C THR A 165 5.94 19.94 15.25
N GLN A 166 6.19 19.25 16.37
CA GLN A 166 7.50 19.11 16.99
C GLN A 166 7.61 17.76 17.71
N TYR A 167 8.84 17.27 17.87
CA TYR A 167 9.10 16.10 18.71
C TYR A 167 9.16 16.52 20.18
N THR A 168 8.49 15.75 21.04
CA THR A 168 8.48 15.96 22.49
C THR A 168 9.22 14.86 23.25
N GLY A 169 9.42 13.70 22.61
CA GLY A 169 10.18 12.59 23.16
C GLY A 169 11.62 12.57 22.65
N ASN A 170 12.53 12.11 23.51
CA ASN A 170 13.94 11.87 23.22
C ASN A 170 14.21 10.48 22.66
N THR A 171 13.22 9.59 22.69
CA THR A 171 13.32 8.23 22.13
C THR A 171 12.21 7.96 21.13
N LEU A 172 12.43 7.03 20.20
CA LEU A 172 11.39 6.56 19.28
C LEU A 172 10.13 6.14 20.04
N ARG A 173 10.32 5.41 21.15
CA ARG A 173 9.27 4.90 22.01
C ARG A 173 8.38 6.01 22.58
N GLU A 174 8.98 7.06 23.13
CA GLU A 174 8.25 8.24 23.60
C GLU A 174 7.51 8.92 22.43
N ASN A 175 8.17 9.05 21.28
CA ASN A 175 7.61 9.66 20.10
C ASN A 175 6.43 8.90 19.48
N ILE A 176 6.25 7.61 19.77
CA ILE A 176 5.07 6.83 19.32
C ILE A 176 4.14 6.45 20.48
N GLY A 177 4.30 7.08 21.65
CA GLY A 177 3.40 6.90 22.80
C GLY A 177 3.45 5.50 23.40
N LEU A 178 4.61 4.84 23.38
CA LEU A 178 4.78 3.50 23.96
C LEU A 178 5.45 3.58 25.35
N PRO A 179 5.04 2.76 26.33
CA PRO A 179 5.67 2.74 27.65
C PRO A 179 7.05 2.09 27.60
N ARG A 180 7.97 2.56 28.45
CA ARG A 180 9.30 1.94 28.64
C ARG A 180 9.11 0.58 29.34
N PRO A 181 9.65 -0.52 28.78
CA PRO A 181 9.56 -1.81 29.45
C PRO A 181 10.38 -1.79 30.74
N ILE A 182 9.85 -2.44 31.77
CA ILE A 182 10.58 -2.70 33.01
C ILE A 182 11.68 -3.71 32.68
N SER A 183 12.90 -3.47 33.18
CA SER A 183 13.99 -4.42 33.01
C SER A 183 13.61 -5.76 33.62
N HIS A 184 13.93 -6.86 32.94
CA HIS A 184 13.75 -8.20 33.52
C HIS A 184 14.73 -8.47 34.68
N LEU A 185 15.74 -7.62 34.84
CA LEU A 185 16.72 -7.68 35.92
C LEU A 185 16.27 -6.94 37.19
N ASP A 186 15.21 -6.12 37.09
CA ASP A 186 14.66 -5.34 38.21
C ASP A 186 13.48 -6.08 38.89
N LYS A 187 13.36 -7.40 38.69
CA LYS A 187 12.31 -8.28 39.25
C LYS A 187 12.85 -9.20 40.33
#